data_AF-A0A219B0Y9-F1
#
_entry.id   AF-A0A219B0Y9-F1
#
_cell.length_a   1.000
_cell.length_b   1.000
_cell.length_c   1.000
_cell.angle_alpha   90.00
_cell.angle_beta   90.00
_cell.angle_gamma   90.00
#
_symmetry.space_group_name_H-M   'P 1'
#
loop_
_entity.id
_entity.type
_entity.pdbx_description
1 polymer ?
#
loop_
_entity_poly.entity_id
_entity_poly.type
_entity_poly.pdbx_seq_one_letter_code
_entity_poly.pdbx_strand_id
1 'polypeptide(L)'
;MANENTSIINIVSREANIKRKLRRHLHALGFEKSDQGALQIQGSGKEIVRTLHRAQREERLRANREFIATMAEKLLGHFASGREIDATRISPILERVSAGTWQGDLFRLASLTWSVPVSNGFGRRLRYLVWDENNGKLIGLIAIGDPVFNLAVRDRLIDWDTHDRSARLVNVMDAYVLGAIPPYNALLGGKLVACLLRSRDLYDDFARTYGGSTGIISKEEKKARLLAVTTSSSMGRSSVYNRLKLGGQQYLKSIGYTGGWGHFHIPDRLFAELRDYLRDIDHTYADQHRFGQGPNWRLRTTRAALSALGFKEDMLRHGIQREVFICELAKNATKILRTGKGKPDVGDLLTAKEISELALERWMVPRAERMPEFKDWNSNDIVDLFGNQTRMLRNQLKSSDLFKETASGS
;
A
#
# COMPACT_ATOMS: atom_id res chain seq x y z
N MET A 1 -3.51 -43.85 -56.23
CA MET A 1 -2.99 -42.55 -55.73
C MET A 1 -3.59 -42.35 -54.35
N ALA A 2 -2.82 -42.59 -53.30
CA ALA A 2 -3.27 -42.43 -51.92
C ALA A 2 -3.21 -40.95 -51.55
N ASN A 3 -4.34 -40.40 -51.12
CA ASN A 3 -4.44 -39.06 -50.54
C ASN A 3 -3.82 -39.12 -49.14
N GLU A 4 -2.57 -38.66 -49.01
CA GLU A 4 -1.99 -38.43 -47.69
C GLU A 4 -2.75 -37.28 -47.01
N ASN A 5 -3.54 -37.63 -46.00
CA ASN A 5 -4.10 -36.67 -45.06
C ASN A 5 -2.95 -36.01 -44.28
N THR A 6 -2.42 -34.92 -44.82
CA THR A 6 -1.43 -34.10 -44.12
C THR A 6 -2.13 -33.43 -42.94
N SER A 7 -1.83 -33.90 -41.72
CA SER A 7 -2.30 -33.27 -40.49
C SER A 7 -1.51 -31.99 -40.27
N ILE A 8 -2.03 -30.86 -40.74
CA ILE A 8 -1.40 -29.54 -40.54
C ILE A 8 -1.51 -29.17 -39.06
N ILE A 9 -0.41 -29.37 -38.31
CA ILE A 9 -0.28 -28.85 -36.96
C ILE A 9 0.04 -27.36 -37.07
N ASN A 10 -0.98 -26.51 -36.93
CA ASN A 10 -0.77 -25.06 -36.82
C ASN A 10 -0.01 -24.75 -35.52
N ILE A 11 1.29 -24.49 -35.65
CA ILE A 11 2.10 -23.94 -34.56
C ILE A 11 1.61 -22.51 -34.31
N VAL A 12 0.79 -22.34 -33.26
CA VAL A 12 0.34 -21.02 -32.84
C VAL A 12 1.59 -20.20 -32.50
N SER A 13 1.79 -19.08 -33.21
CA SER A 13 2.93 -18.19 -32.94
C SER A 13 2.97 -17.77 -31.47
N ARG A 14 4.17 -17.56 -30.92
CA ARG A 14 4.35 -17.12 -29.52
C ARG A 14 3.49 -15.89 -29.21
N GLU A 15 3.42 -14.95 -30.15
CA GLU A 15 2.54 -13.79 -30.08
C GLU A 15 1.06 -14.16 -29.94
N ALA A 16 0.56 -15.07 -30.78
CA ALA A 16 -0.84 -15.50 -30.73
C ALA A 16 -1.16 -16.21 -29.40
N ASN A 17 -0.20 -16.94 -28.82
CA ASN A 17 -0.35 -17.54 -27.51
C ASN A 17 -0.42 -16.49 -26.39
N ILE A 18 0.49 -15.52 -26.36
CA ILE A 18 0.49 -14.42 -25.38
C ILE A 18 -0.80 -13.60 -25.50
N LYS A 19 -1.20 -13.23 -26.72
CA LYS A 19 -2.48 -12.54 -26.99
C LYS A 19 -3.67 -13.33 -26.44
N ARG A 20 -3.71 -14.65 -26.66
CA ARG A 20 -4.79 -15.52 -26.17
C ARG A 20 -4.80 -15.64 -24.64
N LYS A 21 -3.63 -15.73 -23.99
CA LYS A 21 -3.52 -15.75 -22.53
C LYS A 21 -3.99 -14.42 -21.92
N LEU A 22 -3.51 -13.29 -22.45
CA LEU A 22 -3.89 -11.96 -21.98
C LEU A 22 -5.41 -11.75 -22.09
N ARG A 23 -6.02 -12.07 -23.24
CA ARG A 23 -7.47 -11.96 -23.43
C ARG A 23 -8.27 -12.83 -22.47
N ARG A 24 -7.88 -14.10 -22.29
CA ARG A 24 -8.52 -15.01 -21.32
C ARG A 24 -8.41 -14.49 -19.90
N HIS A 25 -7.25 -13.98 -19.52
CA HIS A 25 -7.01 -13.42 -18.19
C HIS A 25 -7.88 -12.18 -17.92
N LEU A 26 -7.94 -11.26 -18.88
CA LEU A 26 -8.78 -10.07 -18.78
C LEU A 26 -10.27 -10.42 -18.68
N HIS A 27 -10.73 -11.36 -19.50
CA HIS A 27 -12.11 -11.86 -19.42
C HIS A 27 -12.40 -12.52 -18.06
N ALA A 28 -11.47 -13.31 -17.51
CA ALA A 28 -11.61 -13.91 -16.19
C ALA A 28 -11.66 -12.86 -15.05
N LEU A 29 -11.08 -11.68 -15.27
CA LEU A 29 -11.16 -10.54 -14.35
C LEU A 29 -12.44 -9.70 -14.54
N GLY A 30 -13.32 -10.05 -15.48
CA GLY A 30 -14.55 -9.33 -15.79
C GLY A 30 -14.38 -8.13 -16.73
N PHE A 31 -13.24 -8.03 -17.43
CA PHE A 31 -13.09 -7.03 -18.47
C PHE A 31 -13.75 -7.47 -19.78
N GLU A 32 -14.50 -6.56 -20.37
CA GLU A 32 -15.18 -6.66 -21.64
C GLU A 32 -14.64 -5.62 -22.63
N LYS A 33 -14.90 -5.84 -23.91
CA LYS A 33 -14.55 -4.89 -24.96
C LYS A 33 -15.77 -3.98 -25.19
N SER A 34 -15.61 -2.68 -25.01
CA SER A 34 -16.64 -1.70 -25.37
C SER A 34 -16.86 -1.64 -26.89
N ASP A 35 -17.96 -1.02 -27.31
CA ASP A 35 -18.25 -0.76 -28.74
C ASP A 35 -17.14 0.06 -29.44
N GLN A 36 -16.41 0.92 -28.72
CA GLN A 36 -15.25 1.67 -29.23
C GLN A 36 -13.93 0.89 -29.20
N GLY A 37 -13.98 -0.38 -28.80
CA GLY A 37 -12.84 -1.28 -28.70
C GLY A 37 -11.91 -1.07 -27.51
N ALA A 38 -12.28 -0.23 -26.53
CA ALA A 38 -11.58 -0.10 -25.26
C ALA A 38 -11.91 -1.26 -24.31
N LEU A 39 -11.03 -1.56 -23.37
CA LEU A 39 -11.31 -2.48 -22.27
C LEU A 39 -12.14 -1.76 -21.20
N GLN A 40 -13.30 -2.31 -20.84
CA GLN A 40 -14.15 -1.81 -19.77
C GLN A 40 -14.41 -2.94 -18.77
N ILE A 41 -14.60 -2.61 -17.50
CA ILE A 41 -15.05 -3.57 -16.50
C ILE A 41 -16.48 -3.20 -16.15
N GLN A 42 -17.40 -4.16 -16.24
CA GLN A 42 -18.78 -3.92 -15.82
C GLN A 42 -18.85 -3.88 -14.29
N GLY A 43 -19.42 -2.78 -13.78
CA GLY A 43 -19.62 -2.55 -12.37
C GLY A 43 -18.77 -1.39 -11.82
N SER A 44 -19.20 -0.87 -10.67
CA SER A 44 -18.49 0.18 -9.94
C SER A 44 -18.34 -0.22 -8.48
N GLY A 45 -17.25 0.21 -7.85
CA GLY A 45 -17.10 0.10 -6.39
C GLY A 45 -16.00 -0.83 -5.90
N LYS A 46 -16.02 -1.06 -4.59
CA LYS A 46 -14.93 -1.71 -3.84
C LYS A 46 -14.79 -3.20 -4.17
N GLU A 47 -15.88 -3.91 -4.45
CA GLU A 47 -15.82 -5.36 -4.68
C GLU A 47 -15.01 -5.74 -5.92
N ILE A 48 -15.12 -4.98 -7.01
CA ILE A 48 -14.30 -5.20 -8.21
C ILE A 48 -12.81 -5.04 -7.88
N VAL A 49 -12.45 -4.01 -7.13
CA VAL A 49 -11.06 -3.78 -6.69
C VAL A 49 -10.55 -4.95 -5.82
N ARG A 50 -11.40 -5.48 -4.93
CA ARG A 50 -11.11 -6.66 -4.10
C ARG A 50 -10.85 -7.89 -4.96
N THR A 51 -11.73 -8.18 -5.91
CA THR A 51 -11.61 -9.33 -6.82
C THR A 51 -10.33 -9.24 -7.65
N LEU A 52 -10.03 -8.05 -8.19
CA LEU A 52 -8.83 -7.82 -9.00
C LEU A 52 -7.54 -8.04 -8.19
N HIS A 53 -7.51 -7.62 -6.91
CA HIS A 53 -6.35 -7.83 -6.05
C HIS A 53 -6.30 -9.22 -5.40
N ARG A 54 -7.40 -9.99 -5.38
CA ARG A 54 -7.46 -11.31 -4.74
C ARG A 54 -6.40 -12.26 -5.30
N ALA A 55 -6.28 -12.36 -6.61
CA ALA A 55 -5.29 -13.22 -7.26
C ALA A 55 -3.85 -12.83 -6.87
N GLN A 56 -3.54 -11.53 -6.89
CA GLN A 56 -2.22 -11.03 -6.48
C GLN A 56 -1.93 -11.27 -5.00
N ARG A 57 -2.95 -11.13 -4.15
CA ARG A 57 -2.85 -11.39 -2.72
C ARG A 57 -2.57 -12.86 -2.44
N GLU A 58 -3.29 -13.77 -3.10
CA GLU A 58 -3.08 -15.22 -2.94
C GLU A 58 -1.70 -15.64 -3.44
N GLU A 59 -1.24 -15.11 -4.58
CA GLU A 59 0.12 -15.33 -5.08
C GLU A 59 1.17 -14.87 -4.06
N ARG A 60 0.98 -13.69 -3.47
CA ARG A 60 1.88 -13.17 -2.44
C ARG A 60 1.87 -14.00 -1.18
N LEU A 61 0.70 -14.40 -0.68
CA LEU A 61 0.59 -15.27 0.49
C LEU A 61 1.28 -16.62 0.25
N ARG A 62 1.13 -17.19 -0.96
CA ARG A 62 1.82 -18.42 -1.36
C ARG A 62 3.33 -18.24 -1.39
N ALA A 63 3.83 -17.15 -1.97
CA ALA A 63 5.25 -16.81 -2.01
C ALA A 63 5.85 -16.55 -0.62
N ASN A 64 5.01 -16.30 0.40
CA ASN A 64 5.43 -16.05 1.78
C ASN A 64 5.08 -17.23 2.71
N ARG A 65 4.66 -18.39 2.19
CA ARG A 65 4.16 -19.52 2.99
C ARG A 65 5.15 -19.97 4.06
N GLU A 66 6.40 -20.20 3.69
CA GLU A 66 7.45 -20.67 4.61
C GLU A 66 7.75 -19.64 5.70
N PHE A 67 7.82 -18.36 5.30
CA PHE A 67 7.99 -17.25 6.23
C PHE A 67 6.83 -17.17 7.22
N ILE A 68 5.58 -17.24 6.74
CA ILE A 68 4.38 -17.18 7.59
C ILE A 68 4.39 -18.37 8.55
N ALA A 69 4.65 -19.59 8.08
CA ALA A 69 4.70 -20.78 8.92
C ALA A 69 5.78 -20.69 10.03
N THR A 70 6.93 -20.10 9.71
CA THR A 70 8.07 -20.00 10.65
C THR A 70 7.89 -18.90 11.68
N MET A 71 7.29 -17.77 11.27
CA MET A 71 7.24 -16.56 12.08
C MET A 71 5.91 -16.32 12.77
N ALA A 72 4.81 -16.89 12.27
CA ALA A 72 3.48 -16.66 12.85
C ALA A 72 3.46 -17.04 14.34
N GLU A 73 3.89 -18.25 14.68
CA GLU A 73 3.89 -18.71 16.08
C GLU A 73 4.63 -17.75 17.02
N LYS A 74 5.78 -17.23 16.59
CA LYS A 74 6.63 -16.35 17.40
C LYS A 74 6.05 -14.94 17.55
N LEU A 75 5.29 -14.47 16.56
CA LEU A 75 4.88 -13.07 16.45
C LEU A 75 3.40 -12.84 16.70
N LEU A 76 2.58 -13.90 16.73
CA LEU A 76 1.13 -13.78 16.93
C LEU A 76 0.77 -13.15 18.29
N GLY A 77 1.62 -13.32 19.31
CA GLY A 77 1.44 -12.71 20.63
C GLY A 77 1.43 -11.17 20.63
N HIS A 78 1.89 -10.52 19.57
CA HIS A 78 1.87 -9.06 19.43
C HIS A 78 0.55 -8.50 18.90
N PHE A 79 -0.37 -9.35 18.43
CA PHE A 79 -1.71 -8.93 18.03
C PHE A 79 -2.66 -8.99 19.22
N ALA A 80 -3.54 -8.00 19.34
CA ALA A 80 -4.47 -7.92 20.45
C ALA A 80 -5.67 -8.85 20.23
N SER A 81 -6.17 -9.40 21.33
CA SER A 81 -7.56 -9.82 21.46
C SER A 81 -8.38 -8.61 21.92
N GLY A 82 -9.66 -8.58 21.56
CA GLY A 82 -10.55 -7.45 21.89
C GLY A 82 -10.62 -7.13 23.38
N ARG A 83 -10.57 -8.17 24.22
CA ARG A 83 -10.61 -8.04 25.70
C ARG A 83 -9.35 -7.44 26.31
N GLU A 84 -8.24 -7.40 25.58
CA GLU A 84 -6.98 -6.77 26.03
C GLU A 84 -6.98 -5.25 25.81
N ILE A 85 -8.00 -4.71 25.14
CA ILE A 85 -8.08 -3.28 24.79
C ILE A 85 -9.04 -2.56 25.74
N ASP A 86 -8.48 -1.62 26.50
CA ASP A 86 -9.24 -0.55 27.15
C ASP A 86 -9.20 0.69 26.26
N ALA A 87 -10.32 1.00 25.60
CA ALA A 87 -10.43 2.10 24.65
C ALA A 87 -10.13 3.48 25.26
N THR A 88 -10.29 3.63 26.58
CA THR A 88 -10.02 4.90 27.30
C THR A 88 -8.54 5.10 27.61
N ARG A 89 -7.73 4.05 27.50
CA ARG A 89 -6.31 4.02 27.90
C ARG A 89 -5.35 3.74 26.76
N ILE A 90 -5.83 3.58 25.53
CA ILE A 90 -4.98 3.35 24.35
C ILE A 90 -3.92 4.45 24.27
N SER A 91 -2.64 4.08 24.24
CA SER A 91 -1.54 5.04 24.21
C SER A 91 -0.56 4.73 23.07
N PRO A 92 -0.81 5.30 21.87
CA PRO A 92 -0.03 5.01 20.67
C PRO A 92 1.40 5.56 20.71
N ILE A 93 2.38 4.72 20.39
CA ILE A 93 3.77 5.12 20.10
C ILE A 93 4.24 4.61 18.74
N LEU A 94 5.17 5.34 18.13
CA LEU A 94 5.79 4.97 16.87
C LEU A 94 7.15 4.31 17.13
N GLU A 95 7.25 3.00 16.86
CA GLU A 95 8.55 2.31 16.87
C GLU A 95 9.10 2.22 15.45
N ARG A 96 10.33 2.70 15.27
CA ARG A 96 11.05 2.66 14.00
C ARG A 96 11.44 1.23 13.61
N VAL A 97 11.07 0.81 12.40
CA VAL A 97 11.39 -0.53 11.88
C VAL A 97 12.67 -0.53 11.05
N SER A 98 13.64 -1.33 11.48
CA SER A 98 14.88 -1.64 10.75
C SER A 98 14.75 -2.94 9.95
N ALA A 99 15.57 -3.09 8.89
CA ALA A 99 15.63 -4.33 8.13
C ALA A 99 16.39 -5.41 8.92
N GLY A 100 15.99 -6.68 8.77
CA GLY A 100 16.65 -7.81 9.43
C GLY A 100 16.35 -7.95 10.93
N THR A 101 15.39 -7.20 11.47
CA THR A 101 14.95 -7.33 12.86
C THR A 101 13.60 -8.04 12.95
N TRP A 102 13.26 -8.57 14.13
CA TRP A 102 11.96 -9.20 14.37
C TRP A 102 10.78 -8.22 14.20
N GLN A 103 10.98 -6.92 14.46
CA GLN A 103 9.99 -5.88 14.15
C GLN A 103 9.77 -5.74 12.64
N GLY A 104 10.84 -5.92 11.85
CA GLY A 104 10.75 -5.99 10.39
C GLY A 104 9.89 -7.18 9.93
N ASP A 105 10.06 -8.33 10.59
CA ASP A 105 9.26 -9.52 10.34
C ASP A 105 7.81 -9.34 10.80
N LEU A 106 7.57 -8.70 11.96
CA LEU A 106 6.23 -8.37 12.44
C LEU A 106 5.52 -7.41 11.49
N PHE A 107 6.21 -6.35 11.04
CA PHE A 107 5.68 -5.43 10.04
C PHE A 107 5.29 -6.19 8.75
N ARG A 108 6.15 -7.10 8.29
CA ARG A 108 5.89 -7.93 7.10
C ARG A 108 4.67 -8.83 7.32
N LEU A 109 4.64 -9.58 8.41
CA LEU A 109 3.55 -10.50 8.76
C LEU A 109 2.22 -9.76 8.86
N ALA A 110 2.19 -8.66 9.62
CA ALA A 110 1.03 -7.79 9.77
C ALA A 110 0.52 -7.26 8.41
N SER A 111 1.43 -6.82 7.53
CA SER A 111 1.04 -6.31 6.20
C SER A 111 0.42 -7.37 5.28
N LEU A 112 0.72 -8.66 5.51
CA LEU A 112 0.14 -9.78 4.74
C LEU A 112 -1.32 -10.05 5.10
N THR A 113 -1.80 -9.56 6.25
CA THR A 113 -3.22 -9.69 6.64
C THR A 113 -4.15 -8.81 5.78
N TRP A 114 -3.63 -7.72 5.21
CA TRP A 114 -4.45 -6.76 4.47
C TRP A 114 -4.92 -7.26 3.10
N SER A 115 -6.05 -6.72 2.64
CA SER A 115 -6.67 -7.13 1.37
C SER A 115 -5.91 -6.62 0.14
N VAL A 116 -5.14 -5.52 0.26
CA VAL A 116 -4.37 -4.94 -0.84
C VAL A 116 -2.88 -5.12 -0.56
N PRO A 117 -2.14 -5.85 -1.43
CA PRO A 117 -0.72 -6.10 -1.23
C PRO A 117 0.13 -4.83 -1.18
N VAL A 118 1.09 -4.79 -0.25
CA VAL A 118 1.99 -3.64 -0.04
C VAL A 118 3.22 -3.71 -0.94
N SER A 119 3.46 -2.75 -1.83
CA SER A 119 4.68 -2.81 -2.67
C SER A 119 5.98 -2.62 -1.87
N ASN A 120 7.04 -3.33 -2.27
CA ASN A 120 8.35 -3.21 -1.60
C ASN A 120 9.09 -1.91 -1.92
N GLY A 121 8.67 -1.17 -2.96
CA GLY A 121 9.16 0.16 -3.36
C GLY A 121 10.69 0.28 -3.46
N PHE A 122 11.18 1.49 -3.74
CA PHE A 122 12.61 1.81 -3.77
C PHE A 122 12.83 3.23 -3.24
N GLY A 123 14.08 3.55 -2.90
CA GLY A 123 14.46 4.89 -2.44
C GLY A 123 14.27 5.08 -0.93
N ARG A 124 14.02 6.31 -0.51
CA ARG A 124 13.85 6.68 0.89
C ARG A 124 12.63 5.98 1.47
N ARG A 125 12.78 5.38 2.65
CA ARG A 125 11.71 4.65 3.33
C ARG A 125 11.77 4.87 4.84
N LEU A 126 10.60 5.08 5.41
CA LEU A 126 10.38 5.15 6.84
C LEU A 126 9.24 4.20 7.18
N ARG A 127 9.47 3.23 8.07
CA ARG A 127 8.49 2.22 8.48
C ARG A 127 8.36 2.25 9.99
N TYR A 128 7.13 2.16 10.47
CA TYR A 128 6.81 2.18 11.88
C TYR A 128 5.79 1.11 12.23
N LEU A 129 6.01 0.45 13.36
CA LEU A 129 4.97 -0.22 14.12
C LEU A 129 4.30 0.83 15.00
N VAL A 130 2.98 0.83 15.05
CA VAL A 130 2.21 1.66 15.98
C VAL A 130 1.78 0.77 17.12
N TRP A 131 2.41 0.92 18.28
CA TRP A 131 2.10 0.12 19.48
C TRP A 131 1.14 0.84 20.39
N ASP A 132 0.31 0.09 21.10
CA ASP A 132 -0.37 0.58 22.29
C ASP A 132 0.54 0.30 23.51
N GLU A 133 1.11 1.35 24.13
CA GLU A 133 1.93 1.20 25.34
C GLU A 133 1.14 0.57 26.50
N ASN A 134 -0.19 0.72 26.51
CA ASN A 134 -1.01 0.27 27.63
C ASN A 134 -1.12 -1.26 27.71
N ASN A 135 -1.10 -1.97 26.58
CA ASN A 135 -1.19 -3.43 26.54
C ASN A 135 -0.05 -4.11 25.75
N GLY A 136 0.87 -3.34 25.17
CA GLY A 136 1.99 -3.86 24.39
C GLY A 136 1.59 -4.51 23.05
N LYS A 137 0.40 -4.18 22.51
CA LYS A 137 -0.12 -4.79 21.28
C LYS A 137 -0.10 -3.83 20.10
N LEU A 138 -0.04 -4.42 18.91
CA LEU A 138 0.09 -3.69 17.66
C LEU A 138 -1.26 -3.04 17.26
N ILE A 139 -1.30 -1.71 17.24
CA ILE A 139 -2.44 -0.92 16.75
C ILE A 139 -2.49 -0.96 15.22
N GLY A 140 -1.35 -0.76 14.58
CA GLY A 140 -1.30 -0.56 13.15
C GLY A 140 0.10 -0.35 12.60
N LEU A 141 0.14 -0.03 11.30
CA LEU A 141 1.38 0.17 10.56
C LEU A 141 1.36 1.52 9.86
N ILE A 142 2.51 2.18 9.86
CA ILE A 142 2.80 3.34 9.00
C ILE A 142 4.02 3.00 8.17
N ALA A 143 3.95 3.27 6.87
CA ALA A 143 5.15 3.45 6.10
C ALA A 143 5.02 4.53 5.04
N ILE A 144 6.00 5.42 5.07
CA ILE A 144 6.16 6.51 4.11
C ILE A 144 7.44 6.30 3.31
N GLY A 145 7.44 6.66 2.04
CA GLY A 145 8.61 6.54 1.20
C GLY A 145 8.55 7.43 -0.01
N ASP A 146 9.55 7.30 -0.90
CA ASP A 146 9.62 8.16 -2.06
C ASP A 146 8.30 8.18 -2.85
N PRO A 147 7.77 9.38 -3.14
CA PRO A 147 6.44 9.52 -3.68
C PRO A 147 6.39 9.10 -5.14
N VAL A 148 5.18 8.75 -5.61
CA VAL A 148 4.91 8.55 -7.03
C VAL A 148 5.35 9.80 -7.78
N PHE A 149 6.28 9.61 -8.73
CA PHE A 149 6.84 10.72 -9.48
C PHE A 149 5.72 11.46 -10.23
N ASN A 150 4.96 10.77 -11.09
CA ASN A 150 3.87 11.38 -11.86
C ASN A 150 2.52 11.31 -11.13
N LEU A 151 2.18 12.35 -10.37
CA LEU A 151 0.90 12.47 -9.66
C LEU A 151 0.23 13.82 -9.98
N ALA A 152 -0.51 13.85 -11.08
CA ALA A 152 -1.06 15.10 -11.64
C ALA A 152 -1.94 15.91 -10.66
N VAL A 153 -2.72 15.25 -9.80
CA VAL A 153 -3.54 15.95 -8.80
C VAL A 153 -2.72 16.71 -7.76
N ARG A 154 -1.58 16.16 -7.34
CA ARG A 154 -0.63 16.84 -6.44
C ARG A 154 0.01 18.01 -7.16
N ASP A 155 0.53 17.76 -8.36
CA ASP A 155 1.27 18.77 -9.12
C ASP A 155 0.37 19.99 -9.42
N ARG A 156 -0.90 19.77 -9.80
CA ARG A 156 -1.88 20.86 -9.99
C ARG A 156 -2.22 21.63 -8.70
N LEU A 157 -2.30 20.95 -7.56
CA LEU A 157 -2.57 21.61 -6.28
C LEU A 157 -1.42 22.54 -5.88
N ILE A 158 -0.20 22.05 -6.03
CA ILE A 158 1.01 22.79 -5.62
C ILE A 158 1.35 23.88 -6.63
N ASP A 159 0.96 23.70 -7.90
CA ASP A 159 1.36 24.49 -9.07
C ASP A 159 2.80 24.15 -9.49
N TRP A 160 3.03 22.86 -9.79
CA TRP A 160 4.30 22.32 -10.27
C TRP A 160 4.25 21.97 -11.75
N ASP A 161 5.28 22.40 -12.46
CA ASP A 161 5.67 21.81 -13.73
C ASP A 161 6.63 20.61 -13.53
N THR A 162 7.22 20.12 -14.63
CA THR A 162 8.16 19.00 -14.58
C THR A 162 9.50 19.35 -13.91
N HIS A 163 10.00 20.58 -14.11
CA HIS A 163 11.24 21.04 -13.50
C HIS A 163 11.08 21.18 -11.98
N ASP A 164 10.00 21.84 -11.57
CA ASP A 164 9.61 22.04 -10.19
C ASP A 164 9.48 20.74 -9.42
N ARG A 165 8.74 19.80 -10.01
CA ARG A 165 8.59 18.45 -9.46
C ARG A 165 9.94 17.78 -9.30
N SER A 166 10.78 17.77 -10.34
CA SER A 166 12.10 17.15 -10.27
C SER A 166 12.94 17.73 -9.12
N ALA A 167 12.89 19.05 -8.94
CA ALA A 167 13.67 19.76 -7.92
C ALA A 167 13.13 19.57 -6.49
N ARG A 168 11.80 19.55 -6.31
CA ARG A 168 11.17 19.74 -4.99
C ARG A 168 10.42 18.52 -4.46
N LEU A 169 10.30 17.44 -5.23
CA LEU A 169 9.70 16.17 -4.79
C LEU A 169 10.42 15.55 -3.58
N VAL A 170 11.70 15.89 -3.37
CA VAL A 170 12.46 15.49 -2.18
C VAL A 170 11.83 15.96 -0.86
N ASN A 171 10.93 16.95 -0.89
CA ASN A 171 10.24 17.44 0.29
C ASN A 171 8.88 16.75 0.55
N VAL A 172 8.55 15.72 -0.23
CA VAL A 172 7.29 14.97 -0.17
C VAL A 172 7.58 13.48 -0.01
N MET A 173 6.70 12.77 0.69
CA MET A 173 6.68 11.31 0.78
C MET A 173 5.27 10.77 0.49
N ASP A 174 5.16 9.53 0.05
CA ASP A 174 3.88 8.81 -0.01
C ASP A 174 3.74 7.83 1.15
N ALA A 175 2.63 7.89 1.88
CA ALA A 175 2.21 6.83 2.77
C ALA A 175 1.62 5.68 1.96
N TYR A 176 2.41 4.61 1.80
CA TYR A 176 2.06 3.40 1.03
C TYR A 176 1.61 2.24 1.93
N VAL A 177 1.79 2.37 3.24
CA VAL A 177 1.19 1.54 4.30
C VAL A 177 0.61 2.49 5.33
N LEU A 178 -0.69 2.42 5.56
CA LEU A 178 -1.34 3.33 6.51
C LEU A 178 -2.66 2.76 6.98
N GLY A 179 -2.67 2.13 8.16
CA GLY A 179 -3.89 1.59 8.71
C GLY A 179 -3.69 0.83 10.01
N ALA A 180 -4.82 0.62 10.70
CA ALA A 180 -4.89 -0.21 11.89
C ALA A 180 -5.17 -1.67 11.54
N ILE A 181 -4.84 -2.55 12.48
CA ILE A 181 -5.04 -3.99 12.42
C ILE A 181 -6.16 -4.37 13.39
N PRO A 182 -6.89 -5.48 13.18
CA PRO A 182 -7.84 -5.97 14.17
C PRO A 182 -7.22 -6.17 15.57
N PRO A 183 -7.97 -5.85 16.64
CA PRO A 183 -9.33 -5.30 16.65
C PRO A 183 -9.38 -3.76 16.59
N TYR A 184 -8.24 -3.06 16.65
CA TYR A 184 -8.18 -1.59 16.66
C TYR A 184 -8.84 -0.95 15.42
N ASN A 185 -8.86 -1.64 14.28
CA ASN A 185 -9.56 -1.16 13.10
C ASN A 185 -11.08 -0.98 13.31
N ALA A 186 -11.72 -1.81 14.14
CA ALA A 186 -13.14 -1.72 14.50
C ALA A 186 -13.43 -0.47 15.36
N LEU A 187 -12.43 -0.05 16.14
CA LEU A 187 -12.42 1.14 16.98
C LEU A 187 -12.04 2.43 16.25
N LEU A 188 -12.10 2.45 14.91
CA LEU A 188 -11.63 3.58 14.09
C LEU A 188 -10.14 3.87 14.25
N GLY A 189 -9.33 2.93 14.75
CA GLY A 189 -7.88 3.09 14.91
C GLY A 189 -7.16 3.43 13.61
N GLY A 190 -7.74 3.08 12.44
CA GLY A 190 -7.18 3.50 11.15
C GLY A 190 -7.18 5.02 10.96
N LYS A 191 -8.12 5.74 11.57
CA LYS A 191 -8.17 7.21 11.55
C LYS A 191 -7.10 7.81 12.45
N LEU A 192 -6.93 7.25 13.65
CA LEU A 192 -5.84 7.59 14.57
C LEU A 192 -4.49 7.41 13.87
N VAL A 193 -4.21 6.21 13.34
CA VAL A 193 -2.95 5.89 12.64
C VAL A 193 -2.71 6.85 11.46
N ALA A 194 -3.77 7.22 10.73
CA ALA A 194 -3.66 8.19 9.64
C ALA A 194 -3.30 9.61 10.13
N CYS A 195 -3.79 10.03 11.30
CA CYS A 195 -3.45 11.33 11.88
C CYS A 195 -2.00 11.39 12.39
N LEU A 196 -1.43 10.26 12.82
CA LEU A 196 -0.02 10.17 13.25
C LEU A 196 0.99 10.52 12.14
N LEU A 197 0.57 10.57 10.86
CA LEU A 197 1.40 11.11 9.77
C LEU A 197 1.84 12.56 10.01
N ARG A 198 1.03 13.35 10.74
CA ARG A 198 1.30 14.74 11.09
C ARG A 198 1.91 14.88 12.49
N SER A 199 2.49 13.82 13.04
CA SER A 199 3.15 13.88 14.34
C SER A 199 4.50 14.58 14.25
N ARG A 200 4.87 15.25 15.33
CA ARG A 200 6.22 15.80 15.52
C ARG A 200 7.28 14.70 15.46
N ASP A 201 6.98 13.55 16.05
CA ASP A 201 7.83 12.36 16.09
C ASP A 201 8.29 11.93 14.69
N LEU A 202 7.34 11.82 13.75
CA LEU A 202 7.62 11.42 12.37
C LEU A 202 8.38 12.51 11.61
N TYR A 203 8.05 13.79 11.82
CA TYR A 203 8.76 14.90 11.20
C TYR A 203 10.24 14.93 11.63
N ASP A 204 10.51 14.78 12.93
CA ASP A 204 11.86 14.80 13.47
C ASP A 204 12.68 13.57 13.05
N ASP A 205 12.06 12.38 13.00
CA ASP A 205 12.74 11.18 12.48
C ASP A 205 13.12 11.34 11.00
N PHE A 206 12.23 11.90 10.18
CA PHE A 206 12.56 12.23 8.79
C PHE A 206 13.72 13.21 8.72
N ALA A 207 13.67 14.30 9.48
CA ALA A 207 14.68 15.35 9.44
C ALA A 207 16.06 14.80 9.83
N ARG A 208 16.11 13.94 10.86
CA ARG A 208 17.33 13.25 11.30
C ARG A 208 17.87 12.29 10.23
N THR A 209 16.99 11.55 9.56
CA THR A 209 17.37 10.51 8.59
C THR A 209 17.78 11.09 7.23
N TYR A 210 17.04 12.10 6.75
CA TYR A 210 17.16 12.59 5.37
C TYR A 210 17.50 14.07 5.24
N GLY A 211 17.50 14.85 6.33
CA GLY A 211 17.68 16.30 6.31
C GLY A 211 18.95 16.74 5.58
N GLY A 212 20.08 16.07 5.82
CA GLY A 212 21.36 16.33 5.15
C GLY A 212 21.70 15.34 4.03
N SER A 213 20.73 14.59 3.50
CA SER A 213 21.03 13.53 2.53
C SER A 213 21.47 14.07 1.17
N THR A 214 22.44 13.38 0.55
CA THR A 214 22.94 13.66 -0.80
C THR A 214 22.23 12.75 -1.81
N GLY A 215 21.73 13.33 -2.90
CA GLY A 215 21.03 12.59 -3.95
C GLY A 215 21.96 11.60 -4.67
N ILE A 216 21.53 10.35 -4.83
CA ILE A 216 22.34 9.30 -5.47
C ILE A 216 22.66 9.66 -6.94
N ILE A 217 21.66 10.18 -7.65
CA ILE A 217 21.75 10.55 -9.07
C ILE A 217 22.38 11.94 -9.22
N SER A 218 21.86 12.94 -8.53
CA SER A 218 22.31 14.32 -8.67
C SER A 218 23.66 14.61 -8.01
N LYS A 219 24.10 13.80 -7.04
CA LYS A 219 25.28 14.04 -6.18
C LYS A 219 25.26 15.34 -5.36
N GLU A 220 24.14 16.07 -5.39
CA GLU A 220 23.90 17.26 -4.57
C GLU A 220 23.27 16.96 -3.21
N GLU A 221 23.63 17.74 -2.20
CA GLU A 221 22.93 17.80 -0.91
C GLU A 221 21.52 18.38 -1.11
N LYS A 222 20.49 17.64 -0.71
CA LYS A 222 19.10 18.01 -1.02
C LYS A 222 18.38 18.81 0.07
N LYS A 223 19.00 19.00 1.25
CA LYS A 223 18.41 19.73 2.40
C LYS A 223 16.92 19.40 2.59
N ALA A 224 16.62 18.10 2.61
CA ALA A 224 15.26 17.59 2.51
C ALA A 224 14.45 17.97 3.74
N ARG A 225 13.24 18.50 3.53
CA ARG A 225 12.32 18.89 4.60
C ARG A 225 10.98 18.21 4.35
N LEU A 226 10.44 17.48 5.31
CA LEU A 226 9.15 16.81 5.10
C LEU A 226 8.02 17.84 5.17
N LEU A 227 7.60 18.36 4.03
CA LEU A 227 6.56 19.37 3.93
C LEU A 227 5.17 18.75 3.77
N ALA A 228 5.09 17.62 3.08
CA ALA A 228 3.84 16.90 2.91
C ALA A 228 4.02 15.39 2.82
N VAL A 229 3.00 14.66 3.29
CA VAL A 229 2.81 13.24 3.02
C VAL A 229 1.54 13.08 2.19
N THR A 230 1.66 12.49 1.01
CA THR A 230 0.50 12.12 0.19
C THR A 230 0.11 10.66 0.44
N THR A 231 -1.16 10.32 0.26
CA THR A 231 -1.60 8.93 0.23
C THR A 231 -2.76 8.77 -0.73
N SER A 232 -2.89 7.59 -1.31
CA SER A 232 -4.03 7.25 -2.16
C SER A 232 -4.85 6.16 -1.50
N SER A 233 -6.16 6.28 -1.61
CA SER A 233 -7.05 5.20 -1.22
C SER A 233 -6.77 3.93 -2.02
N SER A 234 -6.98 2.76 -1.40
CA SER A 234 -6.80 1.48 -2.07
C SER A 234 -7.96 1.15 -3.02
N MET A 235 -9.18 1.60 -2.71
CA MET A 235 -10.43 1.14 -3.32
C MET A 235 -11.43 2.27 -3.63
N GLY A 236 -11.01 3.32 -4.36
CA GLY A 236 -11.88 4.47 -4.65
C GLY A 236 -12.09 5.36 -3.41
N ARG A 237 -13.28 5.88 -3.13
CA ARG A 237 -13.47 6.80 -1.99
C ARG A 237 -13.08 6.13 -0.65
N SER A 238 -12.21 6.79 0.13
CA SER A 238 -11.73 6.25 1.42
C SER A 238 -12.61 6.69 2.59
N SER A 239 -13.18 5.77 3.37
CA SER A 239 -13.85 6.15 4.62
C SER A 239 -12.87 6.45 5.76
N VAL A 240 -11.63 5.95 5.67
CA VAL A 240 -10.59 6.09 6.69
C VAL A 240 -9.94 7.46 6.63
N TYR A 241 -9.61 7.95 5.43
CA TYR A 241 -8.86 9.21 5.26
C TYR A 241 -9.76 10.44 5.13
N ASN A 242 -11.07 10.24 5.12
CA ASN A 242 -12.05 11.31 5.05
C ASN A 242 -12.43 11.83 6.44
N ARG A 243 -12.65 13.16 6.54
CA ARG A 243 -13.07 13.87 7.76
C ARG A 243 -12.12 13.67 8.95
N LEU A 244 -10.82 13.62 8.68
CA LEU A 244 -9.78 13.55 9.71
C LEU A 244 -9.48 14.96 10.23
N LYS A 245 -10.31 15.41 11.18
CA LYS A 245 -10.16 16.67 11.90
C LYS A 245 -10.04 16.37 13.39
N LEU A 246 -9.04 16.94 14.07
CA LEU A 246 -8.82 16.82 15.53
C LEU A 246 -8.34 18.19 16.03
N GLY A 247 -8.86 18.67 17.16
CA GLY A 247 -8.46 19.97 17.73
C GLY A 247 -8.54 21.14 16.74
N GLY A 248 -9.54 21.17 15.85
CA GLY A 248 -9.65 22.19 14.81
C GLY A 248 -8.74 21.98 13.58
N GLN A 249 -7.68 21.19 13.68
CA GLN A 249 -6.74 20.89 12.59
C GLN A 249 -7.26 19.78 11.67
N GLN A 250 -7.16 19.98 10.36
CA GLN A 250 -7.39 18.93 9.36
C GLN A 250 -6.09 18.18 9.07
N TYR A 251 -6.07 16.87 9.26
CA TYR A 251 -4.86 16.04 9.14
C TYR A 251 -4.64 15.51 7.73
N LEU A 252 -5.73 15.20 7.02
CA LEU A 252 -5.71 14.77 5.62
C LEU A 252 -6.81 15.50 4.84
N LYS A 253 -6.42 16.09 3.71
CA LYS A 253 -7.31 16.79 2.79
C LYS A 253 -7.37 16.03 1.47
N SER A 254 -8.57 15.76 0.97
CA SER A 254 -8.76 15.18 -0.37
C SER A 254 -8.37 16.22 -1.43
N ILE A 255 -7.57 15.80 -2.41
CA ILE A 255 -7.02 16.65 -3.47
C ILE A 255 -7.46 16.21 -4.87
N GLY A 256 -8.41 15.27 -4.95
CA GLY A 256 -8.96 14.74 -6.18
C GLY A 256 -8.63 13.27 -6.41
N TYR A 257 -8.73 12.83 -7.66
CA TYR A 257 -8.65 11.42 -8.05
C TYR A 257 -7.57 11.15 -9.08
N THR A 258 -6.95 9.96 -9.02
CA THR A 258 -6.04 9.48 -10.06
C THR A 258 -6.79 9.14 -11.36
N GLY A 259 -6.06 9.10 -12.48
CA GLY A 259 -6.64 8.79 -13.80
C GLY A 259 -6.96 7.31 -14.05
N GLY A 260 -6.71 6.41 -13.08
CA GLY A 260 -6.98 4.98 -13.21
C GLY A 260 -6.08 4.25 -14.21
N TRP A 261 -4.79 4.61 -14.25
CA TRP A 261 -3.77 3.94 -15.04
C TRP A 261 -2.89 3.04 -14.17
N GLY A 262 -2.63 1.81 -14.63
CA GLY A 262 -1.87 0.84 -13.85
C GLY A 262 -1.75 -0.52 -14.50
N HIS A 263 -0.94 -1.39 -13.88
CA HIS A 263 -0.62 -2.72 -14.36
C HIS A 263 -1.08 -3.82 -13.40
N PHE A 264 -1.90 -3.51 -12.37
CA PHE A 264 -2.27 -4.51 -11.37
C PHE A 264 -3.14 -5.65 -11.93
N HIS A 265 -3.81 -5.44 -13.06
CA HIS A 265 -4.57 -6.51 -13.70
C HIS A 265 -3.65 -7.47 -14.48
N ILE A 266 -2.34 -7.23 -14.51
CA ILE A 266 -1.33 -8.11 -15.12
C ILE A 266 -0.58 -8.85 -14.01
N PRO A 267 -0.77 -10.18 -13.85
CA PRO A 267 -0.08 -10.98 -12.82
C PRO A 267 1.40 -11.16 -13.16
N ASP A 268 2.22 -11.50 -12.15
CA ASP A 268 3.68 -11.58 -12.30
C ASP A 268 4.10 -12.57 -13.40
N ARG A 269 3.42 -13.71 -13.51
CA ARG A 269 3.66 -14.69 -14.59
C ARG A 269 3.43 -14.12 -15.98
N LEU A 270 2.31 -13.40 -16.18
CA LEU A 270 2.00 -12.79 -17.49
C LEU A 270 2.96 -11.64 -17.79
N PHE A 271 3.34 -10.88 -16.77
CA PHE A 271 4.34 -9.84 -16.89
C PHE A 271 5.71 -10.40 -17.33
N ALA A 272 6.14 -11.54 -16.76
CA ALA A 272 7.37 -12.21 -17.18
C ALA A 272 7.31 -12.63 -18.65
N GLU A 273 6.20 -13.23 -19.10
CA GLU A 273 6.01 -13.59 -20.51
C GLU A 273 6.06 -12.37 -21.46
N LEU A 274 5.44 -11.24 -21.07
CA LEU A 274 5.51 -9.98 -21.82
C LEU A 274 6.93 -9.43 -21.90
N ARG A 275 7.68 -9.53 -20.80
CA ARG A 275 9.07 -9.09 -20.73
C ARG A 275 9.97 -9.95 -21.61
N ASP A 276 9.81 -11.27 -21.58
CA ASP A 276 10.59 -12.18 -22.42
C ASP A 276 10.26 -11.98 -23.91
N TYR A 277 9.00 -11.69 -24.26
CA TYR A 277 8.66 -11.29 -25.62
C TYR A 277 9.38 -10.01 -26.05
N LEU A 278 9.48 -9.00 -25.18
CA LEU A 278 10.26 -7.80 -25.48
C LEU A 278 11.75 -8.10 -25.69
N ARG A 279 12.32 -9.09 -24.99
CA ARG A 279 13.71 -9.53 -25.23
C ARG A 279 13.87 -10.17 -26.60
N ASP A 280 12.92 -11.00 -27.02
CA ASP A 280 12.97 -11.66 -28.34
C ASP A 280 13.02 -10.64 -29.49
N ILE A 281 12.36 -9.49 -29.33
CA ILE A 281 12.31 -8.42 -30.33
C ILE A 281 13.35 -7.32 -30.07
N ASP A 282 14.34 -7.57 -29.21
CA ASP A 282 15.43 -6.66 -28.84
C ASP A 282 14.96 -5.27 -28.34
N HIS A 283 13.85 -5.23 -27.62
CA HIS A 283 13.29 -3.99 -27.11
C HIS A 283 13.90 -3.62 -25.74
N THR A 284 14.56 -2.46 -25.67
CA THR A 284 15.30 -1.97 -24.49
C THR A 284 14.54 -2.01 -23.15
N TYR A 285 13.24 -1.69 -23.13
CA TYR A 285 12.39 -1.78 -21.93
C TYR A 285 12.21 -3.18 -21.33
N ALA A 286 12.68 -4.24 -21.97
CA ALA A 286 12.78 -5.54 -21.35
C ALA A 286 13.67 -5.50 -20.10
N ASP A 287 14.77 -4.74 -20.12
CA ASP A 287 15.80 -4.79 -19.06
C ASP A 287 16.13 -3.41 -18.47
N GLN A 288 15.47 -2.34 -18.92
CA GLN A 288 15.58 -1.00 -18.33
C GLN A 288 14.74 -0.79 -17.06
N HIS A 289 15.12 -1.48 -15.97
CA HIS A 289 14.43 -1.43 -14.67
C HIS A 289 15.33 -1.08 -13.48
N ARG A 290 16.59 -0.69 -13.71
CA ARG A 290 17.53 -0.28 -12.65
C ARG A 290 17.23 1.12 -12.15
N PHE A 291 17.69 1.43 -10.94
CA PHE A 291 17.59 2.76 -10.36
C PHE A 291 18.21 3.80 -11.31
N GLY A 292 17.52 4.94 -11.50
CA GLY A 292 17.92 5.98 -12.46
C GLY A 292 17.43 5.78 -13.90
N GLN A 293 16.91 4.60 -14.27
CA GLN A 293 16.42 4.33 -15.64
C GLN A 293 14.96 4.78 -15.88
N GLY A 294 14.46 5.71 -15.08
CA GLY A 294 13.11 6.25 -15.16
C GLY A 294 12.07 5.50 -14.31
N PRO A 295 10.99 6.19 -13.89
CA PRO A 295 10.00 5.64 -12.97
C PRO A 295 9.10 4.58 -13.63
N ASN A 296 8.29 3.91 -12.81
CA ASN A 296 7.20 3.02 -13.24
C ASN A 296 7.60 1.97 -14.29
N TRP A 297 8.78 1.37 -14.14
CA TRP A 297 9.35 0.45 -15.14
C TRP A 297 8.37 -0.65 -15.55
N ARG A 298 7.64 -1.27 -14.60
CA ARG A 298 6.63 -2.30 -14.94
C ARG A 298 5.54 -1.76 -15.86
N LEU A 299 5.06 -0.53 -15.63
CA LEU A 299 4.08 0.09 -16.51
C LEU A 299 4.67 0.38 -17.90
N ARG A 300 5.91 0.85 -17.97
CA ARG A 300 6.62 1.11 -19.25
C ARG A 300 6.85 -0.18 -20.04
N THR A 301 7.38 -1.22 -19.40
CA THR A 301 7.60 -2.55 -19.98
C THR A 301 6.29 -3.14 -20.47
N THR A 302 5.23 -3.13 -19.65
CA THR A 302 3.92 -3.65 -20.09
C THR A 302 3.37 -2.84 -21.26
N ARG A 303 3.45 -1.50 -21.23
CA ARG A 303 2.97 -0.66 -22.34
C ARG A 303 3.67 -0.99 -23.65
N ALA A 304 5.00 -1.10 -23.65
CA ALA A 304 5.76 -1.46 -24.84
C ALA A 304 5.40 -2.86 -25.35
N ALA A 305 5.26 -3.84 -24.46
CA ALA A 305 4.86 -5.19 -24.86
C ALA A 305 3.46 -5.23 -25.48
N LEU A 306 2.49 -4.50 -24.90
CA LEU A 306 1.14 -4.39 -25.45
C LEU A 306 1.14 -3.73 -26.82
N SER A 307 1.90 -2.64 -26.99
CA SER A 307 2.05 -1.94 -28.28
C SER A 307 2.66 -2.84 -29.34
N ALA A 308 3.74 -3.57 -29.02
CA ALA A 308 4.39 -4.50 -29.94
C ALA A 308 3.46 -5.67 -30.34
N LEU A 309 2.60 -6.12 -29.42
CA LEU A 309 1.56 -7.11 -29.71
C LEU A 309 0.35 -6.52 -30.47
N GLY A 310 0.33 -5.22 -30.79
CA GLY A 310 -0.78 -4.57 -31.52
C GLY A 310 -2.03 -4.35 -30.66
N PHE A 311 -1.88 -4.29 -29.33
CA PHE A 311 -2.93 -3.84 -28.44
C PHE A 311 -2.91 -2.31 -28.29
N LYS A 312 -4.09 -1.73 -28.07
CA LYS A 312 -4.22 -0.30 -27.76
C LYS A 312 -3.63 0.01 -26.38
N GLU A 313 -3.02 1.19 -26.22
CA GLU A 313 -2.38 1.59 -24.96
C GLU A 313 -3.37 1.76 -23.78
N ASP A 314 -4.64 2.05 -24.10
CA ASP A 314 -5.73 2.22 -23.14
C ASP A 314 -6.06 0.94 -22.37
N MET A 315 -5.51 -0.21 -22.76
CA MET A 315 -5.54 -1.44 -21.96
C MET A 315 -4.98 -1.27 -20.55
N LEU A 316 -4.07 -0.32 -20.34
CA LEU A 316 -3.55 0.00 -19.01
C LEU A 316 -4.46 0.93 -18.20
N ARG A 317 -5.52 1.46 -18.81
CA ARG A 317 -6.52 2.31 -18.17
C ARG A 317 -7.65 1.42 -17.62
N HIS A 318 -7.41 0.87 -16.43
CA HIS A 318 -8.36 0.01 -15.74
C HIS A 318 -9.55 0.76 -15.11
N GLY A 319 -9.61 2.09 -15.19
CA GLY A 319 -10.75 2.90 -14.73
C GLY A 319 -10.88 3.08 -13.21
N ILE A 320 -10.22 2.24 -12.40
CA ILE A 320 -10.18 2.41 -10.94
C ILE A 320 -9.45 3.71 -10.55
N GLN A 321 -10.22 4.76 -10.32
CA GLN A 321 -9.72 6.03 -9.79
C GLN A 321 -9.53 5.94 -8.28
N ARG A 322 -8.36 6.36 -7.78
CA ARG A 322 -8.05 6.41 -6.35
C ARG A 322 -8.13 7.84 -5.87
N GLU A 323 -8.84 8.06 -4.77
CA GLU A 323 -8.88 9.35 -4.11
C GLU A 323 -7.53 9.62 -3.47
N VAL A 324 -6.97 10.79 -3.72
CA VAL A 324 -5.65 11.20 -3.23
C VAL A 324 -5.85 12.21 -2.12
N PHE A 325 -5.07 12.05 -1.06
CA PHE A 325 -5.07 12.91 0.10
C PHE A 325 -3.68 13.49 0.32
N ILE A 326 -3.62 14.70 0.88
CA ILE A 326 -2.40 15.35 1.33
C ILE A 326 -2.49 15.66 2.82
N CYS A 327 -1.41 15.36 3.52
CA CYS A 327 -1.14 15.75 4.90
C CYS A 327 0.00 16.78 4.87
N GLU A 328 -0.27 18.01 5.29
CA GLU A 328 0.74 19.07 5.35
C GLU A 328 1.35 19.11 6.76
N LEU A 329 2.69 19.06 6.84
CA LEU A 329 3.43 19.03 8.10
C LEU A 329 3.94 20.42 8.51
N ALA A 330 3.65 21.46 7.74
CA ALA A 330 3.96 22.84 8.09
C ALA A 330 2.86 23.79 7.62
N LYS A 331 2.56 24.87 8.37
CA LYS A 331 1.55 25.87 7.98
C LYS A 331 1.81 26.48 6.61
N ASN A 332 3.09 26.64 6.28
CA ASN A 332 3.57 27.22 5.03
C ASN A 332 4.07 26.14 4.04
N ALA A 333 3.71 24.86 4.23
CA ALA A 333 4.18 23.74 3.40
C ALA A 333 3.93 23.98 1.91
N THR A 334 2.69 24.28 1.51
CA THR A 334 2.34 24.51 0.09
C THR A 334 3.08 25.72 -0.49
N LYS A 335 3.29 26.79 0.28
CA LYS A 335 4.09 27.96 -0.17
C LYS A 335 5.54 27.57 -0.45
N ILE A 336 6.17 26.80 0.45
CA ILE A 336 7.55 26.34 0.28
C ILE A 336 7.64 25.34 -0.89
N LEU A 337 6.69 24.40 -1.00
CA LEU A 337 6.63 23.46 -2.11
C LEU A 337 6.51 24.19 -3.45
N ARG A 338 5.66 25.21 -3.55
CA ARG A 338 5.51 26.01 -4.77
C ARG A 338 6.78 26.80 -5.11
N THR A 339 7.32 27.55 -4.15
CA THR A 339 8.37 28.55 -4.42
C THR A 339 9.81 28.06 -4.22
N GLY A 340 10.00 26.94 -3.52
CA GLY A 340 11.31 26.47 -3.05
C GLY A 340 11.91 27.29 -1.90
N LYS A 341 11.25 28.38 -1.47
CA LYS A 341 11.80 29.36 -0.51
C LYS A 341 11.08 29.32 0.84
N GLY A 342 11.80 29.62 1.91
CA GLY A 342 11.29 29.72 3.28
C GLY A 342 11.77 28.61 4.20
N LYS A 343 11.39 28.68 5.49
CA LYS A 343 11.64 27.66 6.51
C LYS A 343 10.30 27.05 6.96
N PRO A 344 10.20 25.71 7.14
CA PRO A 344 8.96 25.08 7.57
C PRO A 344 8.48 25.62 8.92
N ASP A 345 7.25 26.08 8.98
CA ASP A 345 6.57 26.44 10.23
C ASP A 345 5.84 25.22 10.79
N VAL A 346 6.50 24.57 11.74
CA VAL A 346 6.11 23.29 12.36
C VAL A 346 5.64 23.45 13.80
N GLY A 347 5.33 24.68 14.24
CA GLY A 347 4.95 24.98 15.62
C GLY A 347 3.67 24.28 16.09
N ASP A 348 2.78 23.93 15.14
CA ASP A 348 1.50 23.26 15.42
C ASP A 348 1.57 21.74 15.23
N LEU A 349 2.77 21.16 15.12
CA LEU A 349 2.91 19.70 15.13
C LEU A 349 2.79 19.19 16.56
N LEU A 350 1.77 18.38 16.79
CA LEU A 350 1.57 17.65 18.04
C LEU A 350 2.40 16.37 18.04
N THR A 351 2.77 15.90 19.22
CA THR A 351 3.33 14.56 19.43
C THR A 351 2.31 13.47 19.14
N ALA A 352 2.77 12.24 18.92
CA ALA A 352 1.90 11.08 18.77
C ALA A 352 0.93 10.93 19.94
N LYS A 353 1.36 11.20 21.18
CA LYS A 353 0.51 11.12 22.38
C LYS A 353 -0.61 12.16 22.37
N GLU A 354 -0.31 13.42 22.12
CA GLU A 354 -1.31 14.51 22.05
C GLU A 354 -2.33 14.30 20.90
N ILE A 355 -1.88 13.82 19.73
CA ILE A 355 -2.79 13.45 18.63
C ILE A 355 -3.73 12.33 19.07
N SER A 356 -3.19 11.39 19.85
CA SER A 356 -3.93 10.21 20.29
C SER A 356 -5.02 10.58 21.27
N GLU A 357 -4.73 11.41 22.28
CA GLU A 357 -5.74 11.91 23.24
C GLU A 357 -6.95 12.50 22.51
N LEU A 358 -6.71 13.39 21.54
CA LEU A 358 -7.78 13.99 20.73
C LEU A 358 -8.56 12.93 19.92
N ALA A 359 -7.88 11.91 19.41
CA ALA A 359 -8.49 10.84 18.62
C ALA A 359 -9.31 9.87 19.48
N LEU A 360 -8.87 9.58 20.72
CA LEU A 360 -9.61 8.74 21.65
C LEU A 360 -10.94 9.39 22.01
N GLU A 361 -10.89 10.64 22.47
CA GLU A 361 -12.07 11.43 22.84
C GLU A 361 -13.05 11.53 21.67
N ARG A 362 -12.55 11.87 20.48
CA ARG A 362 -13.42 12.11 19.32
C ARG A 362 -13.97 10.83 18.71
N TRP A 363 -13.18 9.76 18.66
CA TRP A 363 -13.48 8.60 17.82
C TRP A 363 -13.49 7.29 18.58
N MET A 364 -12.42 6.93 19.29
CA MET A 364 -12.23 5.55 19.74
C MET A 364 -13.11 5.21 20.95
N VAL A 365 -13.19 6.09 21.94
CA VAL A 365 -14.03 5.89 23.14
C VAL A 365 -15.52 5.85 22.77
N PRO A 366 -16.08 6.85 22.05
CA PRO A 366 -17.49 6.80 21.63
C PRO A 366 -17.79 5.67 20.64
N ARG A 367 -16.77 5.12 19.96
CA ARG A 367 -16.94 3.95 19.09
C ARG A 367 -17.03 2.67 19.91
N ALA A 368 -16.18 2.51 20.91
CA ALA A 368 -16.16 1.34 21.80
C ALA A 368 -17.48 1.21 22.58
N GLU A 369 -18.05 2.34 23.03
CA GLU A 369 -19.34 2.36 23.72
C GLU A 369 -20.50 1.94 22.80
N ARG A 370 -20.54 2.48 21.57
CA ARG A 370 -21.61 2.20 20.61
C ARG A 370 -21.50 0.85 19.92
N MET A 371 -20.30 0.28 19.87
CA MET A 371 -20.02 -1.00 19.22
C MET A 371 -19.02 -1.81 20.06
N PRO A 372 -19.49 -2.50 21.11
CA PRO A 372 -18.64 -3.27 22.01
C PRO A 372 -18.15 -4.61 21.39
N GLU A 373 -18.64 -5.01 20.22
CA GLU A 373 -18.36 -6.31 19.57
C GLU A 373 -16.89 -6.48 19.18
N PHE A 374 -16.10 -5.41 19.18
CA PHE A 374 -14.64 -5.53 19.03
C PHE A 374 -14.03 -6.42 20.12
N LYS A 375 -14.67 -6.52 21.30
CA LYS A 375 -14.26 -7.38 22.42
C LYS A 375 -14.36 -8.86 22.10
N ASP A 376 -15.17 -9.24 21.12
CA ASP A 376 -15.36 -10.64 20.70
C ASP A 376 -14.22 -11.12 19.79
N TRP A 377 -13.41 -10.21 19.25
CA TRP A 377 -12.24 -10.57 18.43
C TRP A 377 -11.21 -11.35 19.25
N ASN A 378 -10.89 -12.56 18.82
CA ASN A 378 -9.76 -13.30 19.36
C ASN A 378 -8.52 -13.03 18.50
N SER A 379 -7.37 -12.81 19.13
CA SER A 379 -6.10 -12.62 18.39
C SER A 379 -5.80 -13.78 17.43
N ASN A 380 -6.26 -14.99 17.74
CA ASN A 380 -6.13 -16.17 16.88
C ASN A 380 -6.92 -16.08 15.57
N ASP A 381 -7.98 -15.27 15.52
CA ASP A 381 -8.78 -15.05 14.31
C ASP A 381 -7.96 -14.32 13.23
N ILE A 382 -6.83 -13.71 13.60
CA ILE A 382 -5.93 -13.10 12.62
C ILE A 382 -5.34 -14.13 11.65
N VAL A 383 -5.27 -15.39 12.05
CA VAL A 383 -4.80 -16.48 11.19
C VAL A 383 -5.71 -16.67 9.98
N ASP A 384 -6.99 -16.35 10.11
CA ASP A 384 -7.98 -16.45 9.03
C ASP A 384 -7.75 -15.38 7.95
N LEU A 385 -7.02 -14.33 8.29
CA LEU A 385 -6.62 -13.31 7.35
C LEU A 385 -5.48 -13.78 6.42
N PHE A 386 -4.82 -14.91 6.65
CA PHE A 386 -3.81 -15.44 5.71
C PHE A 386 -4.39 -16.30 4.57
N GLY A 387 -5.71 -16.29 4.36
CA GLY A 387 -6.37 -16.95 3.23
C GLY A 387 -6.15 -18.47 3.23
N ASN A 388 -5.76 -19.04 2.09
CA ASN A 388 -5.58 -20.51 1.99
C ASN A 388 -4.45 -21.07 2.90
N GLN A 389 -3.61 -20.22 3.50
CA GLN A 389 -2.58 -20.65 4.46
C GLN A 389 -3.14 -20.94 5.86
N THR A 390 -4.38 -20.50 6.15
CA THR A 390 -5.03 -20.64 7.45
C THR A 390 -5.09 -22.09 7.94
N ARG A 391 -5.41 -23.06 7.06
CA ARG A 391 -5.52 -24.47 7.45
C ARG A 391 -4.19 -25.04 7.95
N MET A 392 -3.08 -24.67 7.31
CA MET A 392 -1.75 -25.10 7.72
C MET A 392 -1.36 -24.49 9.06
N LEU A 393 -1.58 -23.18 9.21
CA LEU A 393 -1.27 -22.46 10.45
C LEU A 393 -2.06 -22.99 11.64
N ARG A 394 -3.37 -23.20 11.49
CA ARG A 394 -4.20 -23.77 12.56
C ARG A 394 -3.72 -25.16 12.99
N ASN A 395 -3.20 -25.97 12.07
CA ASN A 395 -2.66 -27.29 12.42
C ASN A 395 -1.32 -27.18 13.17
N GLN A 396 -0.43 -26.28 12.76
CA GLN A 396 0.86 -26.05 13.44
C GLN A 396 0.66 -25.46 14.85
N LEU A 397 -0.22 -24.48 14.98
CA LEU A 397 -0.53 -23.81 16.24
C LEU A 397 -1.18 -24.76 17.26
N LYS A 398 -2.03 -25.70 16.79
CA LYS A 398 -2.56 -26.77 17.65
C LYS A 398 -1.49 -27.73 18.19
N SER A 399 -0.35 -27.87 17.49
CA SER A 399 0.73 -28.77 17.89
C SER A 399 1.77 -28.13 18.82
N SER A 400 1.76 -26.81 19.01
CA SER A 400 2.82 -26.09 19.74
C SER A 400 2.46 -25.61 21.15
N ASP A 401 1.43 -26.19 21.79
CA ASP A 401 0.97 -25.90 23.16
C ASP A 401 0.60 -24.42 23.46
N LEU A 402 0.70 -23.49 22.50
CA LEU A 402 0.28 -22.07 22.64
C LEU A 402 -1.25 -21.86 22.75
N PHE A 403 -2.03 -22.95 22.90
CA PHE A 403 -3.49 -22.96 22.76
C PHE A 403 -4.23 -23.74 23.87
N LYS A 404 -3.60 -24.02 25.02
CA LYS A 404 -4.29 -24.73 26.12
C LYS A 404 -5.14 -23.86 27.05
N GLU A 405 -5.06 -22.53 27.01
CA GLU A 405 -5.89 -21.68 27.90
C GLU A 405 -7.08 -21.03 27.19
N THR A 406 -8.02 -21.83 26.68
CA THR A 406 -9.43 -21.39 26.53
C THR A 406 -10.45 -22.54 26.69
N ALA A 407 -10.04 -23.73 27.15
CA ALA A 407 -10.94 -24.88 27.29
C ALA A 407 -11.12 -25.37 28.74
N SER A 408 -10.66 -24.62 29.74
CA SER A 408 -10.89 -24.90 31.16
C SER A 408 -11.40 -23.66 31.87
N GLY A 409 -12.65 -23.31 31.57
CA GLY A 409 -13.49 -22.41 32.34
C GLY A 409 -14.90 -22.96 32.23
N SER A 410 -15.24 -23.81 33.20
CA SER A 410 -16.54 -24.46 33.43
C SER A 410 -17.72 -23.50 33.37
#